data_AF-A0A957UBG4-F1
#
_entry.id   AF-A0A957UBG4-F1
#
_cell.length_a   1.000
_cell.length_b   1.000
_cell.length_c   1.000
_cell.angle_alpha   90.00
_cell.angle_beta   90.00
_cell.angle_gamma   90.00
#
_symmetry.space_group_name_H-M   'P 1'
#
loop_
_entity.id
_entity.type
_entity.pdbx_description
1 polymer ?
#
loop_
_entity_poly.entity_id
_entity_poly.type
_entity_poly.pdbx_seq_one_letter_code
_entity_poly.pdbx_strand_id
1 'polypeptide(L)' 'LTNTYGPRQLIKHNRQGFIGWFIRLAVEGKEIQLYGDGSQLRDLTYVDDVVDAFLRAGATDTANGGIYNLGGPAPISLL' A
#
# COMPACT_ATOMS: atom_id res chain seq x y z
N LEU A 1 -3.91 2.56 -8.99
CA LEU A 1 -3.04 2.52 -7.80
C LEU A 1 -3.75 1.73 -6.72
N THR A 2 -3.13 0.68 -6.19
CA THR A 2 -3.71 -0.18 -5.14
C THR A 2 -3.24 0.26 -3.74
N ASN A 3 -2.98 -0.67 -2.81
CA ASN A 3 -2.64 -0.33 -1.42
C ASN A 3 -1.15 -0.01 -1.28
N THR A 4 -0.81 1.27 -1.41
CA THR A 4 0.56 1.75 -1.20
C THR A 4 0.96 1.79 0.28
N TYR A 5 2.18 1.36 0.58
CA TYR A 5 2.78 1.47 1.91
C TYR A 5 4.25 1.88 1.84
N GLY A 6 4.79 2.40 2.94
CA GLY A 6 6.20 2.75 3.06
C GLY A 6 6.49 3.92 3.99
N PRO A 7 7.74 4.38 4.04
CA PRO A 7 8.15 5.53 4.84
C PRO A 7 7.28 6.77 4.60
N ARG A 8 7.11 7.59 5.64
CA ARG A 8 6.25 8.79 5.67
C ARG A 8 4.74 8.53 5.62
N GLN A 9 4.29 7.27 5.53
CA GLN A 9 2.88 6.94 5.76
C GLN A 9 2.45 7.33 7.18
N LEU A 10 1.24 7.88 7.32
CA LEU A 10 0.69 8.25 8.62
C LEU A 10 0.45 7.00 9.48
N ILE A 11 1.03 6.98 10.68
CA ILE A 11 0.88 5.87 11.65
C ILE A 11 0.24 6.29 12.98
N LYS A 12 -0.16 7.57 13.11
CA LYS A 12 -0.65 8.14 14.38
C LYS A 12 -2.04 7.63 14.80
N HIS A 13 -2.87 7.24 13.83
CA HIS A 13 -4.23 6.74 14.07
C HIS A 13 -4.70 5.85 12.91
N ASN A 14 -5.73 5.05 13.15
CA ASN A 14 -6.28 4.05 12.22
C ASN A 14 -7.19 4.61 11.10
N ARG A 15 -7.32 5.93 10.94
CA ARG A 15 -8.24 6.57 9.97
C ARG A 15 -7.75 6.64 8.52
N GLN A 16 -6.60 6.04 8.19
CA GLN A 16 -6.05 6.07 6.83
C GLN A 16 -5.76 4.65 6.32
N GLY A 17 -4.50 4.21 6.32
CA GLY A 17 -4.10 2.89 5.85
C GLY A 17 -3.91 1.91 7.00
N PHE A 18 -4.48 0.71 6.86
CA PHE A 18 -4.35 -0.34 7.88
C PHE A 18 -2.88 -0.79 8.06
N ILE A 19 -2.07 -0.82 6.99
CA ILE A 19 -0.65 -1.21 7.08
C ILE A 19 0.14 -0.29 8.02
N GLY A 20 -0.01 1.03 7.88
CA GLY A 20 0.66 1.99 8.78
C GLY A 20 0.22 1.82 10.24
N TRP A 21 -1.06 1.53 10.47
CA TRP A 21 -1.58 1.24 11.80
C TRP A 21 -1.05 -0.09 12.37
N PHE A 22 -0.98 -1.14 11.56
CA PHE A 22 -0.44 -2.44 11.97
C PHE A 22 1.04 -2.34 12.31
N ILE A 23 1.84 -1.62 11.50
CA ILE A 23 3.26 -1.35 11.78
C ILE A 23 3.42 -0.65 13.13
N ARG A 24 2.57 0.35 13.44
CA ARG A 24 2.60 1.04 14.74
C ARG A 24 2.36 0.07 15.88
N LEU A 25 1.31 -0.74 15.81
CA LEU A 25 0.95 -1.69 16.85
C LEU A 25 2.07 -2.72 17.06
N ALA A 26 2.63 -3.27 15.98
CA ALA A 26 3.75 -4.21 16.03
C ALA A 26 4.99 -3.60 16.71
N VAL A 27 5.39 -2.37 16.33
CA VAL A 27 6.54 -1.66 16.92
C VAL A 27 6.32 -1.34 18.40
N GLU A 28 5.07 -1.09 18.82
CA GLU A 28 4.72 -0.83 20.22
C GLU A 28 4.45 -2.11 21.03
N GLY A 29 4.54 -3.29 20.43
CA GLY A 29 4.18 -4.55 21.09
C GLY A 29 2.70 -4.65 21.49
N LYS A 30 1.82 -3.96 20.76
CA LYS A 30 0.37 -3.96 20.98
C LYS A 30 -0.31 -4.99 20.08
N GLU A 31 -1.46 -5.47 20.54
CA GLU A 31 -2.31 -6.39 19.79
C GLU A 31 -2.79 -5.76 18.48
N ILE A 32 -2.67 -6.52 17.38
CA ILE A 32 -3.18 -6.14 16.06
C ILE A 32 -4.63 -6.63 15.95
N GLN A 33 -5.58 -5.70 16.02
CA GLN A 33 -6.98 -6.01 15.77
C GLN A 33 -7.22 -6.26 14.28
N LEU A 34 -7.61 -7.49 13.96
CA LEU A 34 -8.10 -7.86 12.63
C LEU A 34 -9.62 -7.68 12.57
N TYR A 35 -10.12 -7.14 11.46
CA TYR A 35 -11.55 -7.07 11.17
C TYR A 35 -11.90 -8.14 10.15
N GLY A 36 -12.87 -8.99 10.48
CA GLY A 36 -13.18 -10.20 9.71
C GLY A 36 -12.28 -11.38 10.10
N ASP A 37 -12.18 -12.35 9.21
CA ASP A 37 -11.42 -13.59 9.41
C ASP A 37 -9.97 -13.53 8.91
N GLY A 38 -9.57 -12.42 8.28
CA GLY A 38 -8.23 -12.24 7.72
C GLY A 38 -8.04 -12.75 6.29
N SER A 39 -9.03 -13.47 5.75
CA SER A 39 -8.97 -14.03 4.39
C SER A 39 -8.99 -12.95 3.29
N GLN A 40 -9.28 -11.69 3.64
CA GLN A 40 -9.29 -10.60 2.70
C GLN A 40 -7.93 -10.45 2.00
N LEU A 41 -7.97 -10.41 0.67
CA LEU A 41 -6.80 -10.20 -0.16
C LEU A 41 -6.54 -8.72 -0.38
N ARG A 42 -5.27 -8.32 -0.29
CA ARG A 42 -4.80 -6.96 -0.58
C ARG A 42 -3.60 -7.01 -1.49
N ASP A 43 -3.62 -6.17 -2.49
CA ASP A 43 -2.48 -5.93 -3.35
C ASP A 43 -1.66 -4.76 -2.76
N LEU A 44 -0.47 -5.09 -2.24
CA LEU A 44 0.41 -4.15 -1.58
C LEU A 44 1.53 -3.70 -2.51
N THR A 45 1.71 -2.39 -2.66
CA THR A 45 2.78 -1.82 -3.49
C THR A 45 3.67 -0.93 -2.62
N TYR A 46 4.99 -1.13 -2.69
CA TYR A 46 5.92 -0.30 -1.95
C TYR A 46 6.02 1.10 -2.58
N VAL A 47 6.18 2.13 -1.74
CA VAL A 47 6.12 3.54 -2.17
C VAL A 47 7.17 3.89 -3.22
N ASP A 48 8.36 3.28 -3.18
CA ASP A 48 9.42 3.58 -4.16
C ASP A 48 9.05 3.07 -5.56
N ASP A 49 8.38 1.92 -5.66
CA ASP A 49 7.87 1.40 -6.94
C ASP A 49 6.75 2.30 -7.49
N VAL A 50 5.93 2.87 -6.60
CA VAL A 50 4.88 3.83 -6.99
C VAL A 50 5.48 5.10 -7.56
N VAL A 51 6.51 5.63 -6.91
CA VAL A 51 7.22 6.83 -7.36
C VAL A 51 7.91 6.56 -8.70
N ASP A 52 8.60 5.43 -8.85
CA ASP A 52 9.26 5.06 -10.13
C ASP A 52 8.25 4.96 -11.27
N ALA A 53 7.10 4.31 -11.06
CA ALA A 53 6.06 4.20 -12.08
C ALA A 53 5.49 5.58 -12.49
N PHE A 54 5.25 6.48 -11.53
CA PHE A 54 4.79 7.84 -11.82
C PHE A 54 5.83 8.66 -12.57
N LEU A 55 7.10 8.57 -12.20
CA LEU A 55 8.18 9.25 -12.91
C LEU A 55 8.30 8.76 -14.35
N ARG A 56 8.20 7.45 -14.59
CA ARG A 56 8.23 6.88 -15.95
C ARG A 56 7.03 7.31 -16.79
N ALA A 57 5.83 7.27 -16.22
CA ALA A 57 4.62 7.71 -16.91
C ALA A 57 4.70 9.20 -17.27
N GLY A 58 5.18 10.05 -16.36
CA GLY A 58 5.33 11.49 -16.61
C GLY A 58 6.49 11.87 -17.54
N ALA A 59 7.49 11.00 -17.70
CA ALA A 59 8.67 11.25 -18.54
C ALA A 59 8.51 10.79 -20.00
N THR A 60 7.38 10.17 -20.37
CA THR A 60 7.18 9.58 -21.70
C THR A 60 5.84 9.99 -22.31
N ASP A 61 5.87 10.45 -23.57
CA ASP A 61 4.64 10.83 -24.27
C ASP A 61 3.74 9.62 -24.57
N THR A 62 4.30 8.41 -24.58
CA THR A 62 3.57 7.16 -24.83
C THR A 62 2.52 6.85 -23.78
N ALA A 63 2.64 7.39 -22.57
CA ALA A 63 1.66 7.22 -21.51
C ALA A 63 0.51 8.25 -21.59
N ASN A 64 0.62 9.28 -22.43
CA ASN A 64 -0.37 10.36 -22.49
C ASN A 64 -1.75 9.84 -22.92
N GLY A 65 -2.77 10.16 -22.12
CA GLY A 65 -4.14 9.69 -22.33
C GLY A 65 -4.38 8.22 -21.98
N GLY A 66 -3.35 7.49 -21.55
CA GLY A 66 -3.46 6.09 -21.12
C GLY A 66 -4.00 5.95 -19.69
N ILE A 67 -4.68 4.84 -19.43
CA ILE A 67 -5.15 4.45 -18.10
C ILE A 67 -4.42 3.17 -17.70
N TYR A 68 -3.68 3.24 -16.59
CA TYR A 68 -2.84 2.14 -16.11
C TYR A 68 -3.18 1.78 -14.67
N ASN A 69 -3.28 0.47 -14.41
CA ASN A 69 -3.26 -0.03 -13.05
C ASN A 69 -1.82 -0.16 -12.57
N LEU A 70 -1.60 0.21 -11.31
CA LEU A 70 -0.33 0.08 -10.62
C LEU A 70 -0.58 -0.65 -9.31
N GLY A 71 0.07 -1.80 -9.19
CA GLY A 71 -0.12 -2.77 -8.13
C GLY A 71 1.14 -3.60 -7.89
N GLY A 72 1.15 -4.35 -6.80
CA GLY A 72 2.19 -5.30 -6.45
C GLY A 72 2.08 -6.61 -7.25
N PRO A 73 3.03 -7.54 -7.03
CA PRO A 73 3.17 -8.74 -7.86
C PRO A 73 2.06 -9.77 -7.61
N ALA A 74 1.66 -9.98 -6.36
CA ALA A 74 0.61 -10.92 -5.99
C ALA A 74 -0.15 -10.40 -4.76
N PRO A 75 -1.49 -10.54 -4.73
CA PRO A 75 -2.27 -10.19 -3.55
C PRO A 75 -1.94 -11.13 -2.39
N ILE A 76 -1.91 -10.58 -1.18
CA ILE A 76 -1.65 -11.31 0.06
C ILE A 76 -2.87 -11.25 0.99
N SER A 77 -3.12 -12.34 1.72
CA SER A 77 -4.08 -12.38 2.83
C SER A 77 -3.51 -11.71 4.08
N LEU A 78 -4.34 -11.34 5.04
CA LEU A 78 -3.88 -10.82 6.33
C LEU A 78 -3.67 -11.91 7.39
N LEU A 79 -3.75 -13.19 6.99
CA LEU A 79 -3.41 -14.37 7.80
C LEU A 79 -1.97 -14.82 7.57
#